data_AF-A0A969IP37-F1
#
_entry.id   AF-A0A969IP37-F1
#
_cell.length_a   1.000
_cell.length_b   1.000
_cell.length_c   1.000
_cell.angle_alpha   90.00
_cell.angle_beta   90.00
_cell.angle_gamma   90.00
#
_symmetry.space_group_name_H-M   'P 1'
#
loop_
_entity.id
_entity.type
_entity.pdbx_description
1 polymer ?
#
loop_
_entity_poly.entity_id
_entity_poly.type
_entity_poly.pdbx_seq_one_letter_code
_entity_poly.pdbx_strand_id
1 'polypeptide(L)' 'MSKRTEIFPVKRLLRLTEEQAARITDFRYEQRVPSDNEAMRQLIEMGLRAHEDRKKKPTANG' A
#
# COMPACT_ATOMS: atom_id res chain seq x y z
N MET A 1 -12.05 -8.57 -23.81
CA MET A 1 -12.63 -9.02 -22.54
C MET A 1 -11.83 -8.40 -21.41
N SER A 2 -12.41 -7.45 -20.66
CA SER A 2 -11.72 -6.86 -19.51
C SER A 2 -11.43 -7.96 -18.51
N LYS A 3 -10.16 -8.22 -18.21
CA LYS A 3 -9.77 -8.98 -17.01
C LYS A 3 -10.33 -8.18 -15.83
N ARG A 4 -11.52 -8.54 -15.35
CA ARG A 4 -11.95 -8.14 -14.02
C ARG A 4 -10.84 -8.64 -13.12
N THR A 5 -10.15 -7.73 -12.44
CA THR A 5 -9.22 -8.09 -11.37
C THR A 5 -10.06 -8.87 -10.37
N GLU A 6 -9.97 -10.20 -10.41
CA GLU A 6 -10.72 -11.04 -9.49
C GLU A 6 -10.33 -10.65 -8.07
N ILE A 7 -11.34 -10.29 -7.28
CA ILE A 7 -11.13 -9.99 -5.86
C ILE A 7 -10.84 -11.32 -5.19
N PHE A 8 -9.59 -11.52 -4.78
CA PHE A 8 -9.18 -12.66 -3.97
C PHE A 8 -9.17 -12.24 -2.49
N PRO A 9 -10.19 -12.59 -1.69
CA PRO A 9 -10.22 -12.23 -0.29
C PRO A 9 -9.15 -13.01 0.46
N VAL A 10 -8.24 -12.30 1.11
CA VAL A 10 -7.22 -12.89 1.97
C VAL A 10 -7.39 -12.30 3.36
N LYS A 11 -7.66 -13.16 4.35
CA LYS A 11 -7.65 -12.77 5.77
C LYS A 11 -6.33 -13.22 6.40
N ARG A 12 -5.54 -12.27 6.89
CA ARG A 12 -4.29 -12.56 7.63
C ARG A 12 -4.27 -11.73 8.90
N LEU A 13 -3.78 -12.34 9.98
CA LEU A 13 -3.43 -11.62 11.19
C LEU A 13 -2.02 -11.06 10.99
N LEU A 14 -1.91 -9.74 10.89
CA LEU A 14 -0.63 -9.04 10.81
C LEU A 14 -0.33 -8.40 12.15
N ARG A 15 0.87 -8.64 12.67
CA ARG A 15 1.37 -7.91 13.84
C ARG A 15 2.10 -6.68 13.31
N LEU A 16 1.61 -5.51 13.71
CA LEU A 16 2.19 -4.22 13.39
C LEU A 16 2.81 -3.63 14.66
N THR A 17 3.81 -2.77 14.51
CA THR A 17 4.19 -1.87 15.59
C THR A 17 3.08 -0.84 15.82
N GLU A 18 3.04 -0.23 17.01
CA GLU A 18 2.09 0.85 17.30
C GLU A 18 2.21 2.00 16.31
N GLU A 19 3.44 2.39 15.96
CA GLU A 19 3.70 3.42 14.96
C GLU A 19 3.12 3.07 13.59
N GLN A 20 3.27 1.82 13.14
CA GLN A 20 2.71 1.38 11.87
C GLN A 20 1.18 1.43 11.87
N ALA A 21 0.55 0.98 12.96
CA ALA A 21 -0.90 1.02 13.11
C ALA A 21 -1.44 2.47 13.14
N ALA A 22 -0.75 3.37 13.85
CA ALA A 22 -1.09 4.79 13.88
C ALA A 22 -1.01 5.42 12.48
N ARG A 23 0.10 5.19 11.75
CA ARG A 23 0.28 5.74 10.40
C ARG A 23 -0.76 5.25 9.38
N ILE A 24 -1.21 3.99 9.49
CA ILE A 24 -2.31 3.48 8.65
C ILE A 24 -3.61 4.23 8.96
N THR A 25 -3.86 4.46 10.25
CA THR A 25 -5.06 5.17 10.74
C THR A 25 -5.05 6.63 10.27
N ASP A 26 -3.93 7.33 10.43
CA ASP A 26 -3.77 8.71 10.00
C ASP A 26 -3.98 8.84 8.49
N PHE A 27 -3.30 7.99 7.70
CA PHE A 27 -3.48 7.94 6.25
C PHE A 27 -4.95 7.75 5.85
N ARG A 28 -5.66 6.85 6.55
CA ARG A 28 -7.08 6.60 6.28
C ARG A 28 -7.92 7.86 6.44
N TYR A 29 -7.73 8.62 7.52
CA TYR A 29 -8.50 9.84 7.77
C TYR A 29 -8.10 10.96 6.82
N GLU A 30 -6.81 11.17 6.60
CA GLU A 30 -6.29 12.19 5.68
C GLU A 30 -6.81 12.00 4.25
N GLN A 31 -6.80 10.76 3.76
CA GLN A 31 -7.25 10.40 2.42
C GLN A 31 -8.74 10.07 2.33
N ARG A 32 -9.49 10.19 3.45
CA ARG A 32 -10.93 9.89 3.56
C ARG A 32 -11.29 8.48 3.04
N VAL A 33 -10.45 7.52 3.38
CA VAL A 33 -10.57 6.13 2.96
C VAL A 33 -11.54 5.38 3.90
N PRO A 34 -12.44 4.53 3.38
CA PRO A 34 -13.54 3.99 4.17
C PRO A 34 -13.12 2.99 5.26
N SER A 35 -11.98 2.30 5.12
CA SER A 35 -11.54 1.25 6.06
C SER A 35 -10.02 1.11 6.11
N ASP A 36 -9.52 0.53 7.20
CA ASP A 36 -8.10 0.24 7.36
C ASP A 36 -7.61 -0.75 6.28
N ASN A 37 -8.46 -1.71 5.89
CA ASN A 37 -8.13 -2.65 4.82
C ASN A 37 -7.95 -1.98 3.46
N GLU A 38 -8.69 -0.91 3.19
CA GLU A 38 -8.52 -0.11 1.98
C GLU A 38 -7.27 0.76 2.08
N ALA A 39 -7.03 1.39 3.23
CA ALA A 39 -5.83 2.17 3.48
C ALA A 39 -4.56 1.33 3.31
N MET A 40 -4.52 0.13 3.89
CA MET A 40 -3.42 -0.81 3.72
C MET A 40 -3.20 -1.22 2.27
N ARG A 41 -4.27 -1.48 1.50
CA ARG A 41 -4.15 -1.83 0.08
C ARG A 41 -3.52 -0.71 -0.73
N GLN A 42 -3.95 0.53 -0.52
CA GLN A 42 -3.37 1.70 -1.19
C GLN A 42 -1.92 1.95 -0.77
N LEU A 43 -1.60 1.84 0.52
CA LEU A 43 -0.23 1.98 1.03
C LEU A 43 0.72 0.92 0.43
N ILE A 44 0.26 -0.33 0.32
CA ILE A 44 1.03 -1.41 -0.34
C ILE A 44 1.27 -1.07 -1.80
N GLU A 45 0.24 -0.63 -2.53
CA GLU A 45 0.37 -0.29 -3.95
C GLU A 45 1.34 0.88 -4.19
N MET A 46 1.25 1.94 -3.38
CA MET A 46 2.18 3.07 -3.43
C MET A 46 3.62 2.63 -3.13
N GLY A 47 3.82 1.79 -2.11
CA GLY A 47 5.14 1.25 -1.77
C GLY A 47 5.75 0.40 -2.89
N LEU A 48 4.93 -0.44 -3.55
CA LEU A 48 5.36 -1.26 -4.68
C LEU A 48 5.76 -0.39 -5.89
N ARG A 49 4.95 0.62 -6.23
CA ARG A 49 5.28 1.57 -7.31
C ARG A 49 6.58 2.32 -7.03
N ALA A 50 6.73 2.88 -5.83
CA ALA A 50 7.96 3.57 -5.43
C ALA A 50 9.20 2.66 -5.50
N HIS A 51 9.05 1.40 -5.12
CA HIS A 51 10.12 0.41 -5.22
C HIS A 51 10.48 0.08 -6.68
N GLU A 52 9.51 -0.06 -7.57
CA GLU A 52 9.75 -0.25 -9.01
C GLU A 52 10.44 0.96 -9.64
N ASP A 53 9.99 2.17 -9.31
CA ASP A 53 10.57 3.41 -9.82
C ASP A 53 12.03 3.57 -9.38
N ARG A 54 12.35 3.16 -8.15
CA ARG A 54 13.73 3.11 -7.65
C ARG A 54 14.61 2.13 -8.44
N LYS A 55 14.06 0.99 -8.89
CA LYS A 55 14.79 0.03 -9.71
C LYS A 55 15.02 0.52 -11.15
N LYS A 56 14.09 1.32 -11.68
CA LYS A 56 14.15 1.83 -13.06
C LYS A 56 15.07 3.03 -13.22
N LYS A 57 15.30 3.83 -12.17
CA LYS A 57 16.35 4.85 -12.18
C LYS A 57 17.71 4.12 -12.15
N PRO A 58 18.48 4.09 -13.27
CA PRO A 58 19.87 3.68 -13.16
C PRO A 58 20.51 4.66 -12.18
N THR A 59 21.36 4.15 -11.29
CA THR A 59 22.31 4.99 -10.56
C THR A 59 23.00 5.88 -11.59
N ALA A 60 22.59 7.15 -11.65
CA ALA A 60 23.34 8.16 -12.37
C ALA A 60 24.64 8.31 -11.60
N ASN A 61 25.68 7.60 -12.05
CA ASN A 61 27.04 7.98 -11.75
C ASN A 61 27.26 9.32 -12.46
N GLY A 62 27.45 10.37 -11.65
CA GLY A 62 27.94 11.68 -12.03
C GLY A 62 28.72 12.21 -10.85
#